data_AF-F7T8B7-F1
#
_entry.id   AF-F7T8B7-F1
#
_cell.length_a   1.000
_cell.length_b   1.000
_cell.length_c   1.000
_cell.angle_alpha   90.00
_cell.angle_beta   90.00
_cell.angle_gamma   90.00
#
_symmetry.space_group_name_H-M   'P 1'
#
loop_
_entity.id
_entity.type
_entity.pdbx_description
1 polymer ?
#
loop_
_entity_poly.entity_id
_entity_poly.type
_entity_poly.pdbx_seq_one_letter_code
_entity_poly.pdbx_strand_id
1 'polypeptide(L)'
;MTTAADDTLLAALRARLGADWVLTGADAAPFLTDQRRVLHGQALAVARPADADGVAAVLRLCRAARVPVVPQGGNTGLMGGATPDSGGHSVVLSLGRLNRVLGIDTDNDTITVQAGCVLAQVQEAASQAGRLFPLSLGSEGSCTIGGNLATNAGGTQVLRYGNARELTLGLEVVTAEGEVWNGLRGLRKDNTGYSLRDLYIGSEGTLGVITAATLKLYPKPAEQGSALAQARDGGNVKHDISMPVSRIPAFLQGAAQALHALDPGLRPMAFGHLGDGNLHYNVSHDPTGPVARLFANEARIHDLVHAQAHAQGGSISAEHGIGQVKRDALPHFKSPLELALMRRVKQALDPLNLMNPGKVLS
;
A
#
# COMPACT_ATOMS: atom_id res chain seq x y z
N MET A 1 -4.10 31.22 3.39
CA MET A 1 -4.09 31.86 4.72
C MET A 1 -4.86 30.94 5.65
N THR A 2 -4.31 30.62 6.83
CA THR A 2 -5.00 29.79 7.82
C THR A 2 -6.17 30.57 8.43
N THR A 3 -7.22 29.86 8.83
CA THR A 3 -8.34 30.43 9.58
C THR A 3 -8.05 30.44 11.08
N ALA A 4 -8.81 31.22 11.87
CA ALA A 4 -8.69 31.18 13.34
C ALA A 4 -8.97 29.78 13.92
N ALA A 5 -9.82 28.99 13.26
CA ALA A 5 -10.07 27.60 13.62
C ALA A 5 -8.84 26.71 13.34
N ASP A 6 -8.17 26.91 12.20
CA ASP A 6 -6.94 26.20 11.86
C ASP A 6 -5.81 26.54 12.85
N ASP A 7 -5.66 27.82 13.20
CA ASP A 7 -4.64 28.25 14.18
C ASP A 7 -4.89 27.63 15.56
N THR A 8 -6.16 27.50 15.96
CA THR A 8 -6.56 26.82 17.20
C THR A 8 -6.22 25.33 17.16
N LEU A 9 -6.50 24.66 16.04
CA LEU A 9 -6.14 23.25 15.84
C LEU A 9 -4.62 23.05 15.91
N LEU A 10 -3.84 23.89 15.22
CA LEU A 10 -2.38 23.83 15.22
C LEU A 10 -1.81 24.03 16.63
N ALA A 11 -2.37 24.97 17.40
CA ALA A 11 -1.98 25.18 18.80
C ALA A 11 -2.26 23.93 19.66
N ALA A 12 -3.44 23.32 19.51
CA ALA A 12 -3.80 22.12 20.25
C ALA A 12 -2.93 20.90 19.87
N LEU A 13 -2.62 20.73 18.58
CA LEU A 13 -1.71 19.69 18.10
C LEU A 13 -0.30 19.88 18.69
N ARG A 14 0.22 21.10 18.68
CA ARG A 14 1.54 21.42 19.25
C ARG A 14 1.58 21.20 20.75
N ALA A 15 0.52 21.56 21.47
CA ALA A 15 0.41 21.28 22.90
C ALA A 15 0.38 19.78 23.20
N ARG A 16 -0.26 18.97 22.35
CA ARG A 16 -0.37 17.52 22.56
C ARG A 16 0.87 16.73 22.16
N LEU A 17 1.54 17.12 21.08
CA LEU A 17 2.64 16.36 20.48
C LEU A 17 4.02 16.96 20.76
N GLY A 18 4.09 18.24 21.12
CA GLY A 18 5.30 19.06 21.09
C GLY A 18 5.42 19.83 19.77
N ALA A 19 5.95 21.05 19.84
CA ALA A 19 6.05 21.95 18.68
C ALA A 19 6.87 21.37 17.53
N ASP A 20 7.99 20.71 17.84
CA ASP A 20 8.91 20.08 16.88
C ASP A 20 8.28 18.92 16.10
N TRP A 21 7.11 18.44 16.54
CA TRP A 21 6.41 17.30 15.97
C TRP A 21 5.12 17.69 15.22
N VAL A 22 4.92 18.99 15.00
CA VAL A 22 3.87 19.55 14.15
C VAL A 22 4.53 20.45 13.10
N LEU A 23 4.87 19.85 11.97
CA LEU A 23 5.65 20.50 10.91
C LEU A 23 4.75 21.35 10.02
N THR A 24 5.24 22.52 9.62
CA THR A 24 4.56 23.46 8.72
C THR A 24 5.56 24.06 7.73
N GLY A 25 5.10 24.64 6.62
CA GLY A 25 5.98 25.33 5.67
C GLY A 25 7.04 24.39 5.06
N ALA A 26 8.30 24.81 5.08
CA ALA A 26 9.41 24.08 4.47
C ALA A 26 9.62 22.67 5.08
N ASP A 27 9.40 22.52 6.39
CA ASP A 27 9.58 21.23 7.08
C ASP A 27 8.47 20.21 6.71
N ALA A 28 7.31 20.70 6.29
CA ALA A 28 6.22 19.85 5.82
C ALA A 28 6.42 19.38 4.37
N ALA A 29 7.18 20.13 3.55
CA ALA A 29 7.28 19.91 2.10
C ALA A 29 7.61 18.47 1.66
N PRO A 30 8.52 17.71 2.34
CA PRO A 30 8.82 16.33 1.96
C PRO A 30 7.62 15.36 2.04
N PHE A 31 6.59 15.69 2.83
CA PHE A 31 5.41 14.85 3.04
C PHE A 31 4.28 15.16 2.05
N LEU A 32 4.40 16.25 1.27
CA LEU A 32 3.33 16.78 0.41
C LEU A 32 3.41 16.29 -1.03
N THR A 33 4.51 15.63 -1.41
CA THR A 33 4.74 15.13 -2.78
C THR A 33 4.80 13.60 -2.77
N ASP A 34 4.19 12.96 -3.76
CA ASP A 34 4.24 11.50 -3.88
C ASP A 34 5.62 10.98 -4.29
N GLN A 35 5.85 9.67 -4.11
CA GLN A 35 7.10 9.00 -4.46
C GLN A 35 7.57 9.27 -5.91
N ARG A 36 6.62 9.38 -6.84
CA ARG A 36 6.91 9.58 -8.27
C ARG A 36 7.07 11.05 -8.65
N ARG A 37 6.80 11.99 -7.72
CA ARG A 37 6.84 13.44 -7.92
C ARG A 37 5.90 13.94 -9.03
N VAL A 38 4.73 13.32 -9.13
CA VAL A 38 3.66 13.71 -10.08
C VAL A 38 2.49 14.34 -9.36
N LEU A 39 2.21 13.90 -8.12
CA LEU A 39 1.15 14.46 -7.30
C LEU A 39 1.76 15.35 -6.22
N HIS A 40 1.30 16.60 -6.20
CA HIS A 40 1.72 17.61 -5.23
C HIS A 40 0.48 18.13 -4.51
N GLY A 41 0.44 17.91 -3.20
CA GLY A 41 -0.63 18.36 -2.32
C GLY A 41 -0.22 19.55 -1.45
N GLN A 42 -1.15 19.96 -0.60
CA GLN A 42 -0.98 20.96 0.44
C GLN A 42 -1.64 20.45 1.72
N ALA A 43 -1.11 20.82 2.88
CA ALA A 43 -1.67 20.46 4.18
C ALA A 43 -1.48 21.62 5.16
N LEU A 44 -2.35 21.70 6.16
CA LEU A 44 -2.23 22.64 7.29
C LEU A 44 -0.95 22.36 8.07
N ALA A 45 -0.66 21.08 8.32
CA ALA A 45 0.54 20.62 9.00
C ALA A 45 0.78 19.13 8.77
N VAL A 46 1.98 18.67 9.16
CA VAL A 46 2.32 17.27 9.35
C VAL A 46 2.41 16.99 10.85
N ALA A 47 1.52 16.17 11.39
CA ALA A 47 1.54 15.73 12.78
C ALA A 47 2.32 14.41 12.91
N ARG A 48 3.26 14.35 13.87
CA ARG A 48 4.17 13.21 14.08
C ARG A 48 4.07 12.66 15.51
N PRO A 49 3.01 11.93 15.89
CA PRO A 49 2.88 11.35 17.22
C PRO A 49 3.94 10.27 17.49
N ALA A 50 4.22 10.01 18.78
CA ALA A 50 5.19 9.00 19.20
C ALA A 50 4.57 7.64 19.56
N ASP A 51 3.25 7.60 19.75
CA ASP A 51 2.49 6.46 20.26
C ASP A 51 1.04 6.48 19.77
N ALA A 52 0.29 5.42 20.09
CA ALA A 52 -1.12 5.27 19.71
C ALA A 52 -2.02 6.34 20.36
N ASP A 53 -1.74 6.74 21.60
CA ASP A 53 -2.49 7.81 22.29
C ASP A 53 -2.30 9.17 21.62
N GLY A 54 -1.12 9.43 21.06
CA GLY A 54 -0.81 10.60 20.26
C GLY A 54 -1.60 10.59 18.96
N VAL A 55 -1.66 9.44 18.27
CA VAL A 55 -2.50 9.26 17.08
C VAL A 55 -3.99 9.50 17.41
N ALA A 56 -4.50 8.87 18.46
CA ALA A 56 -5.86 9.05 18.95
C ALA A 56 -6.20 10.51 19.24
N ALA A 57 -5.26 11.25 19.85
CA ALA A 57 -5.45 12.67 20.13
C ALA A 57 -5.46 13.52 18.85
N VAL A 58 -4.61 13.22 17.86
CA VAL A 58 -4.65 13.90 16.55
C VAL A 58 -6.00 13.68 15.88
N LEU A 59 -6.51 12.45 15.83
CA LEU A 59 -7.80 12.15 15.20
C LEU A 59 -8.96 12.85 15.92
N ARG A 60 -8.98 12.86 17.26
CA ARG A 60 -10.00 13.58 18.04
C ARG A 60 -9.96 15.10 17.78
N LEU A 61 -8.77 15.70 17.74
CA LEU A 61 -8.61 17.13 17.48
C LEU A 61 -9.05 17.50 16.05
N CYS A 62 -8.61 16.73 15.06
CA CYS A 62 -8.99 16.94 13.66
C CYS A 62 -10.50 16.73 13.47
N ARG A 63 -11.09 15.72 14.11
CA ARG A 63 -12.53 15.47 14.11
C ARG A 63 -13.31 16.65 14.69
N ALA A 64 -12.89 17.19 15.84
CA ALA A 64 -13.53 18.36 16.45
C ALA A 64 -13.46 19.59 15.56
N ALA A 65 -12.34 19.77 14.85
CA ALA A 65 -12.13 20.86 13.90
C ALA A 65 -12.71 20.58 12.49
N ARG A 66 -13.26 19.39 12.24
CA ARG A 66 -13.70 18.90 10.92
C ARG A 66 -12.61 18.96 9.84
N VAL A 67 -11.37 18.71 10.23
CA VAL A 67 -10.22 18.68 9.33
C VAL A 67 -9.91 17.24 8.89
N PRO A 68 -9.84 16.96 7.59
CA PRO A 68 -9.40 15.68 7.06
C PRO A 68 -7.98 15.27 7.52
N VAL A 69 -7.77 13.97 7.67
CA VAL A 69 -6.48 13.38 8.02
C VAL A 69 -6.00 12.46 6.91
N VAL A 70 -4.73 12.59 6.52
CA VAL A 70 -4.06 11.73 5.53
C VAL A 70 -2.98 10.90 6.23
N PRO A 71 -3.23 9.60 6.53
CA PRO A 71 -2.23 8.75 7.14
C PRO A 71 -1.06 8.51 6.18
N GLN A 72 0.16 8.62 6.70
CA GLN A 72 1.38 8.45 5.90
C GLN A 72 2.43 7.63 6.66
N GLY A 73 2.86 6.54 6.04
CA GLY A 73 4.01 5.75 6.44
C GLY A 73 5.29 6.23 5.75
N GLY A 74 5.97 5.33 5.05
CA GLY A 74 7.19 5.62 4.28
C GLY A 74 7.02 6.47 3.01
N ASN A 75 5.79 6.88 2.67
CA ASN A 75 5.44 7.63 1.46
C ASN A 75 5.91 6.98 0.13
N THR A 76 6.01 5.64 0.08
CA THR A 76 6.47 4.91 -1.11
C THR A 76 5.34 4.44 -2.04
N GLY A 77 4.08 4.70 -1.68
CA GLY A 77 2.90 4.28 -2.45
C GLY A 77 2.80 5.00 -3.80
N LEU A 78 2.40 4.26 -4.84
CA LEU A 78 2.40 4.76 -6.22
C LEU A 78 1.05 5.33 -6.69
N MET A 79 -0.02 5.14 -5.90
CA MET A 79 -1.38 5.53 -6.27
C MET A 79 -1.86 6.84 -5.60
N GLY A 80 -0.96 7.59 -4.97
CA GLY A 80 -1.30 8.86 -4.30
C GLY A 80 -2.12 8.71 -3.02
N GLY A 81 -2.28 7.50 -2.48
CA GLY A 81 -3.02 7.26 -1.23
C GLY A 81 -2.46 8.05 -0.04
N ALA A 82 -1.14 8.24 0.00
CA ALA A 82 -0.42 8.94 1.06
C ALA A 82 -0.25 10.46 0.84
N THR A 83 -0.65 10.99 -0.30
CA THR A 83 -0.45 12.40 -0.67
C THR A 83 -1.71 13.21 -0.37
N PRO A 84 -1.64 14.35 0.34
CA PRO A 84 -2.81 15.20 0.54
C PRO A 84 -3.31 15.81 -0.78
N ASP A 85 -4.55 16.32 -0.77
CA ASP A 85 -5.08 17.06 -1.91
C ASP A 85 -4.43 18.45 -2.05
N SER A 86 -4.80 19.21 -3.08
CA SER A 86 -4.28 20.56 -3.30
C SER A 86 -4.99 21.64 -2.48
N GLY A 87 -6.03 21.29 -1.72
CA GLY A 87 -6.89 22.24 -1.00
C GLY A 87 -6.25 22.83 0.25
N GLY A 88 -5.20 22.19 0.78
CA GLY A 88 -4.44 22.72 1.93
C GLY A 88 -5.15 22.58 3.28
N HIS A 89 -6.37 22.05 3.29
CA HIS A 89 -7.19 21.88 4.48
C HIS A 89 -7.20 20.42 4.95
N SER A 90 -6.02 19.86 5.18
CA SER A 90 -5.85 18.52 5.76
C SER A 90 -4.65 18.48 6.68
N VAL A 91 -4.60 17.50 7.58
CA VAL A 91 -3.41 17.17 8.37
C VAL A 91 -2.83 15.87 7.85
N VAL A 92 -1.55 15.89 7.45
CA VAL A 92 -0.82 14.64 7.19
C VAL A 92 -0.42 14.05 8.54
N LEU A 93 -0.81 12.80 8.80
CA LEU A 93 -0.47 12.07 10.01
C LEU A 93 0.66 11.10 9.70
N SER A 94 1.90 11.49 10.02
CA SER A 94 3.08 10.66 9.79
C SER A 94 3.34 9.72 10.96
N LEU A 95 3.42 8.42 10.65
CA LEU A 95 3.62 7.37 11.66
C LEU A 95 5.09 7.02 11.91
N GLY A 96 6.03 7.71 11.26
CA GLY A 96 7.46 7.32 11.26
C GLY A 96 8.16 7.32 12.62
N ARG A 97 7.55 7.89 13.67
CA ARG A 97 8.06 7.81 15.06
C ARG A 97 7.54 6.61 15.85
N LEU A 98 6.47 5.95 15.38
CA LEU A 98 5.98 4.70 15.92
C LEU A 98 6.84 3.56 15.34
N ASN A 99 8.11 3.48 15.71
CA ASN A 99 9.11 2.65 15.02
C ASN A 99 9.79 1.60 15.92
N ARG A 100 9.16 1.19 17.02
CA ARG A 100 9.69 0.18 17.93
C ARG A 100 9.21 -1.23 17.61
N VAL A 101 10.13 -2.20 17.71
CA VAL A 101 9.79 -3.62 17.91
C VAL A 101 9.35 -3.78 19.36
N LEU A 102 8.12 -4.27 19.57
CA LEU A 102 7.51 -4.41 20.88
C LEU A 102 7.78 -5.78 21.52
N GLY A 103 8.02 -6.81 20.71
CA GLY A 103 8.40 -8.13 21.19
C GLY A 103 8.61 -9.14 20.07
N ILE A 104 9.45 -10.15 20.32
CA ILE A 104 9.66 -11.30 19.44
C ILE A 104 9.43 -12.55 20.28
N ASP A 105 8.55 -13.42 19.81
CA ASP A 105 8.28 -14.72 20.40
C ASP A 105 8.70 -15.80 19.39
N THR A 106 9.85 -16.41 19.64
CA THR A 106 10.44 -17.43 18.77
C THR A 106 9.77 -18.79 18.88
N ASP A 107 9.04 -19.04 19.97
CA ASP A 107 8.33 -20.31 20.18
C ASP A 107 6.98 -20.30 19.46
N ASN A 108 6.34 -19.14 19.39
CA ASN A 108 5.11 -18.93 18.63
C ASN A 108 5.36 -18.45 17.18
N ASP A 109 6.63 -18.19 16.83
CA ASP A 109 7.04 -17.59 15.57
C ASP A 109 6.28 -16.30 15.25
N THR A 110 6.36 -15.31 16.14
CA THR A 110 5.71 -14.01 15.96
C THR A 110 6.61 -12.84 16.31
N ILE A 111 6.35 -11.70 15.66
CA ILE A 111 6.95 -10.42 15.99
C ILE A 111 5.85 -9.37 16.11
N THR A 112 5.87 -8.57 17.17
CA THR A 112 4.97 -7.43 17.34
C THR A 112 5.75 -6.14 17.15
N VAL A 113 5.31 -5.28 16.24
CA VAL A 113 5.99 -4.04 15.84
C VAL A 113 5.02 -2.89 15.72
N GLN A 114 5.51 -1.68 15.91
CA GLN A 114 4.76 -0.47 15.62
C GLN A 114 4.68 -0.21 14.10
N ALA A 115 3.63 0.49 13.66
CA ALA A 115 3.29 0.69 12.26
C ALA A 115 4.33 1.49 11.46
N GLY A 116 5.10 2.34 12.12
CA GLY A 116 6.17 3.13 11.51
C GLY A 116 7.51 2.40 11.38
N CYS A 117 7.64 1.15 11.85
CA CYS A 117 8.85 0.36 11.63
C CYS A 117 9.10 0.17 10.11
N VAL A 118 10.32 0.46 9.67
CA VAL A 118 10.74 0.20 8.28
C VAL A 118 10.85 -1.30 8.05
N LEU A 119 10.37 -1.79 6.90
CA LEU A 119 10.34 -3.22 6.58
C LEU A 119 11.72 -3.89 6.76
N ALA A 120 12.78 -3.29 6.21
CA ALA A 120 14.15 -3.79 6.36
C ALA A 120 14.59 -3.93 7.83
N GLN A 121 14.18 -3.02 8.71
CA GLN A 121 14.50 -3.10 10.13
C GLN A 121 13.77 -4.25 10.83
N VAL A 122 12.53 -4.54 10.42
CA VAL A 122 11.76 -5.68 10.93
C VAL A 122 12.34 -7.01 10.44
N GLN A 123 12.75 -7.08 9.17
CA GLN A 123 13.47 -8.23 8.61
C GLN A 123 14.78 -8.49 9.38
N GLU A 124 15.54 -7.43 9.68
CA GLU A 124 16.79 -7.51 10.43
C GLU A 124 16.55 -8.00 11.87
N ALA A 125 15.56 -7.44 12.57
CA ALA A 125 15.20 -7.88 13.92
C ALA A 125 14.79 -9.36 13.97
N ALA A 126 14.00 -9.82 12.98
CA ALA A 126 13.67 -11.23 12.83
C ALA A 126 14.92 -12.09 12.55
N SER A 127 15.82 -11.61 11.69
CA SER A 127 17.07 -12.29 11.35
C SER A 127 17.97 -12.47 12.58
N GLN A 128 18.12 -11.44 13.40
CA GLN A 128 18.88 -11.48 14.66
C GLN A 128 18.28 -12.48 15.66
N ALA A 129 16.95 -12.64 15.66
CA ALA A 129 16.26 -13.66 16.44
C ALA A 129 16.29 -15.07 15.81
N GLY A 130 17.08 -15.30 14.75
CA GLY A 130 17.17 -16.60 14.08
C GLY A 130 15.90 -17.00 13.32
N ARG A 131 15.14 -16.01 12.85
CA ARG A 131 13.90 -16.19 12.08
C ARG A 131 13.93 -15.41 10.77
N LEU A 132 12.92 -15.66 9.93
CA LEU A 132 12.63 -14.97 8.69
C LEU A 132 11.32 -14.21 8.84
N PHE A 133 11.33 -12.90 8.55
CA PHE A 133 10.11 -12.19 8.14
C PHE A 133 10.10 -12.12 6.61
N PRO A 134 9.16 -12.80 5.92
CA PRO A 134 9.34 -13.13 4.51
C PRO A 134 8.85 -12.06 3.52
N LEU A 135 8.12 -11.04 3.98
CA LEU A 135 7.68 -9.96 3.09
C LEU A 135 8.90 -9.19 2.58
N SER A 136 9.11 -9.17 1.26
CA SER A 136 10.20 -8.43 0.61
C SER A 136 9.72 -7.82 -0.69
N LEU A 137 10.06 -6.54 -0.89
CA LEU A 137 9.58 -5.70 -1.99
C LEU A 137 10.58 -4.56 -2.23
N GLY A 138 10.59 -3.98 -3.43
CA GLY A 138 11.65 -3.05 -3.87
C GLY A 138 11.81 -1.75 -3.07
N SER A 139 10.86 -1.41 -2.19
CA SER A 139 10.94 -0.25 -1.29
C SER A 139 11.18 -0.62 0.18
N GLU A 140 11.65 -1.84 0.48
CA GLU A 140 11.84 -2.33 1.85
C GLU A 140 12.76 -1.46 2.74
N GLY A 141 13.68 -0.69 2.14
CA GLY A 141 14.53 0.26 2.86
C GLY A 141 13.82 1.53 3.36
N SER A 142 12.57 1.78 2.95
CA SER A 142 11.81 2.98 3.36
C SER A 142 10.32 2.75 3.60
N CYS A 143 9.72 1.71 3.02
CA CYS A 143 8.33 1.35 3.30
C CYS A 143 8.19 0.90 4.77
N THR A 144 7.05 1.22 5.35
CA THR A 144 6.75 0.94 6.76
C THR A 144 5.72 -0.17 6.88
N ILE A 145 5.76 -0.95 7.95
CA ILE A 145 4.80 -2.04 8.19
C ILE A 145 3.34 -1.60 8.10
N GLY A 146 2.97 -0.47 8.70
CA GLY A 146 1.61 0.08 8.63
C GLY A 146 1.20 0.42 7.21
N GLY A 147 2.12 0.93 6.40
CA GLY A 147 1.92 1.18 4.97
C GLY A 147 1.70 -0.11 4.19
N ASN A 148 2.56 -1.11 4.40
CA ASN A 148 2.43 -2.44 3.78
C ASN A 148 1.08 -3.08 4.11
N LEU A 149 0.61 -2.97 5.37
CA LEU A 149 -0.69 -3.47 5.78
C LEU A 149 -1.84 -2.66 5.18
N ALA A 150 -1.76 -1.33 5.22
CA ALA A 150 -2.79 -0.46 4.68
C ALA A 150 -2.99 -0.65 3.17
N THR A 151 -1.95 -1.01 2.41
CA THR A 151 -2.04 -1.31 0.98
C THR A 151 -2.19 -2.81 0.67
N ASN A 152 -2.17 -3.67 1.68
CA ASN A 152 -2.07 -5.13 1.53
C ASN A 152 -0.91 -5.54 0.58
N ALA A 153 0.28 -5.02 0.84
CA ALA A 153 1.44 -5.20 -0.01
C ALA A 153 1.76 -6.69 -0.26
N GLY A 154 2.09 -6.97 -1.51
CA GLY A 154 2.69 -8.22 -1.96
C GLY A 154 4.21 -8.14 -1.95
N GLY A 155 4.83 -8.72 -2.97
CA GLY A 155 6.29 -8.85 -3.05
C GLY A 155 6.74 -10.17 -3.67
N THR A 156 8.05 -10.33 -3.81
CA THR A 156 8.64 -11.43 -4.60
C THR A 156 8.40 -12.82 -4.02
N GLN A 157 8.00 -12.88 -2.75
CA GLN A 157 7.86 -14.10 -1.97
C GLN A 157 6.38 -14.47 -1.68
N VAL A 158 5.42 -13.76 -2.28
CA VAL A 158 3.97 -13.98 -2.03
C VAL A 158 3.55 -15.42 -2.32
N LEU A 159 4.04 -16.02 -3.40
CA LEU A 159 3.78 -17.44 -3.70
C LEU A 159 4.05 -18.38 -2.51
N ARG A 160 5.10 -18.14 -1.74
CA ARG A 160 5.49 -19.04 -0.65
C ARG A 160 4.83 -18.68 0.67
N TYR A 161 4.67 -17.39 0.98
CA TYR A 161 4.32 -16.94 2.33
C TYR A 161 3.04 -16.09 2.39
N GLY A 162 2.47 -15.74 1.25
CA GLY A 162 1.34 -14.83 1.14
C GLY A 162 1.73 -13.35 1.22
N ASN A 163 0.72 -12.49 1.06
CA ASN A 163 0.85 -11.03 1.15
C ASN A 163 0.82 -10.54 2.62
N ALA A 164 0.86 -9.22 2.82
CA ALA A 164 0.82 -8.62 4.15
C ALA A 164 -0.38 -9.08 5.00
N ARG A 165 -1.56 -9.30 4.40
CA ARG A 165 -2.74 -9.86 5.10
C ARG A 165 -2.46 -11.24 5.67
N GLU A 166 -1.95 -12.14 4.84
CA GLU A 166 -1.64 -13.52 5.24
C GLU A 166 -0.56 -13.57 6.33
N LEU A 167 0.34 -12.60 6.35
CA LEU A 167 1.41 -12.50 7.34
C LEU A 167 0.96 -11.88 8.68
N THR A 168 -0.27 -11.39 8.80
CA THR A 168 -0.74 -10.68 10.00
C THR A 168 -1.59 -11.58 10.90
N LEU A 169 -1.32 -11.54 12.20
CA LEU A 169 -2.11 -12.22 13.24
C LEU A 169 -3.02 -11.23 13.97
N GLY A 170 -2.50 -10.08 14.38
CA GLY A 170 -3.22 -9.07 15.14
C GLY A 170 -2.88 -7.64 14.74
N LEU A 171 -3.77 -6.69 15.04
CA LEU A 171 -3.56 -5.26 14.81
C LEU A 171 -3.94 -4.44 16.04
N GLU A 172 -3.28 -3.32 16.19
CA GLU A 172 -3.77 -2.17 16.95
C GLU A 172 -4.16 -1.07 15.96
N VAL A 173 -5.35 -0.52 16.13
CA VAL A 173 -5.90 0.50 15.24
C VAL A 173 -6.51 1.61 16.06
N VAL A 174 -6.30 2.85 15.61
CA VAL A 174 -7.06 4.00 16.06
C VAL A 174 -8.18 4.30 15.06
N THR A 175 -9.43 4.30 15.54
CA THR A 175 -10.65 4.56 14.72
C THR A 175 -10.74 6.03 14.28
N ALA A 176 -11.63 6.36 13.33
CA ALA A 176 -11.84 7.75 12.91
C ALA A 176 -12.34 8.65 14.06
N GLU A 177 -13.01 8.08 15.06
CA GLU A 177 -13.43 8.74 16.29
C GLU A 177 -12.28 8.98 17.28
N GLY A 178 -11.13 8.31 17.06
CA GLY A 178 -9.95 8.39 17.91
C GLY A 178 -10.00 7.46 19.12
N GLU A 179 -10.70 6.33 19.00
CA GLU A 179 -10.68 5.23 19.96
C GLU A 179 -9.59 4.22 19.59
N VAL A 180 -8.94 3.61 20.58
CA VAL A 180 -7.89 2.60 20.36
C VAL A 180 -8.50 1.21 20.47
N TRP A 181 -8.53 0.47 19.36
CA TRP A 181 -8.79 -0.96 19.35
C TRP A 181 -7.47 -1.72 19.43
N ASN A 182 -7.27 -2.49 20.50
CA ASN A 182 -6.10 -3.35 20.66
C ASN A 182 -6.48 -4.82 20.44
N GLY A 183 -6.05 -5.37 19.30
CA GLY A 183 -6.14 -6.77 18.93
C GLY A 183 -4.77 -7.40 18.67
N LEU A 184 -3.71 -6.96 19.35
CA LEU A 184 -2.34 -7.47 19.19
C LEU A 184 -2.17 -8.87 19.79
N ARG A 185 -2.77 -9.86 19.15
CA ARG A 185 -2.73 -11.27 19.54
C ARG A 185 -1.89 -12.06 18.55
N GLY A 186 -1.01 -12.92 19.06
CA GLY A 186 -0.22 -13.87 18.27
C GLY A 186 -0.93 -15.21 18.01
N LEU A 187 -2.27 -15.27 18.11
CA LEU A 187 -3.02 -16.52 17.97
C LEU A 187 -3.12 -16.93 16.49
N ARG A 188 -2.84 -18.20 16.20
CA ARG A 188 -3.02 -18.77 14.84
C ARG A 188 -4.48 -19.09 14.52
N LYS A 189 -5.31 -19.30 15.55
CA LYS A 189 -6.74 -19.58 15.45
C LYS A 189 -7.46 -18.76 16.51
N ASP A 190 -8.36 -17.88 16.07
CA ASP A 190 -9.23 -17.09 16.93
C ASP A 190 -10.54 -16.84 16.17
N ASN A 191 -11.60 -17.54 16.57
CA ASN A 191 -12.93 -17.46 15.93
C ASN A 191 -13.94 -16.73 16.83
N THR A 192 -13.50 -15.85 17.73
CA THR A 192 -14.38 -15.12 18.64
C THR A 192 -14.97 -13.86 17.98
N GLY A 193 -15.78 -14.05 16.94
CA GLY A 193 -16.46 -12.96 16.22
C GLY A 193 -15.89 -12.69 14.83
N TYR A 194 -16.09 -11.46 14.33
CA TYR A 194 -15.67 -11.06 12.99
C TYR A 194 -14.16 -10.78 12.90
N SER A 195 -13.57 -11.02 11.74
CA SER A 195 -12.18 -10.61 11.46
C SER A 195 -12.09 -9.10 11.19
N LEU A 196 -12.16 -8.28 12.25
CA LEU A 196 -12.07 -6.82 12.14
C LEU A 196 -10.76 -6.37 11.53
N ARG A 197 -9.66 -7.09 11.82
CA ARG A 197 -8.34 -6.89 11.23
C ARG A 197 -8.41 -6.74 9.72
N ASP A 198 -9.15 -7.64 9.08
CA ASP A 198 -9.15 -7.74 7.63
C ASP A 198 -9.90 -6.60 6.94
N LEU A 199 -10.72 -5.85 7.68
CA LEU A 199 -11.31 -4.60 7.19
C LEU A 199 -10.24 -3.51 7.01
N TYR A 200 -9.25 -3.44 7.90
CA TYR A 200 -8.23 -2.39 7.89
C TYR A 200 -7.06 -2.67 6.94
N ILE A 201 -6.70 -3.95 6.77
CA ILE A 201 -5.67 -4.34 5.80
C ILE A 201 -6.21 -4.09 4.38
N GLY A 202 -5.46 -3.37 3.54
CA GLY A 202 -5.91 -2.95 2.20
C GLY A 202 -6.88 -1.76 2.18
N SER A 203 -7.19 -1.13 3.32
CA SER A 203 -8.11 0.03 3.39
C SER A 203 -7.48 1.36 2.98
N GLU A 204 -6.16 1.40 2.80
CA GLU A 204 -5.37 2.59 2.46
C GLU A 204 -5.58 3.77 3.45
N GLY A 205 -5.85 3.46 4.72
CA GLY A 205 -6.05 4.47 5.77
C GLY A 205 -7.42 5.16 5.74
N THR A 206 -8.35 4.69 4.91
CA THR A 206 -9.69 5.29 4.77
C THR A 206 -10.64 4.90 5.91
N LEU A 207 -10.34 3.86 6.69
CA LEU A 207 -11.21 3.36 7.76
C LEU A 207 -10.67 3.65 9.17
N GLY A 208 -9.41 4.09 9.28
CA GLY A 208 -8.69 4.27 10.53
C GLY A 208 -7.17 4.19 10.34
N VAL A 209 -6.43 4.21 11.44
CA VAL A 209 -4.96 4.24 11.43
C VAL A 209 -4.40 3.03 12.15
N ILE A 210 -3.70 2.15 11.43
CA ILE A 210 -2.96 1.04 12.02
C ILE A 210 -1.76 1.62 12.79
N THR A 211 -1.62 1.31 14.08
CA THR A 211 -0.54 1.81 14.96
C THR A 211 0.47 0.74 15.37
N ALA A 212 0.06 -0.53 15.39
CA ALA A 212 0.93 -1.68 15.60
C ALA A 212 0.35 -2.96 14.99
N ALA A 213 1.19 -3.98 14.81
CA ALA A 213 0.80 -5.27 14.27
C ALA A 213 1.60 -6.42 14.89
N THR A 214 0.95 -7.56 15.09
CA THR A 214 1.59 -8.85 15.37
C THR A 214 1.64 -9.66 14.08
N LEU A 215 2.84 -10.03 13.65
CA LEU A 215 3.14 -10.64 12.36
C LEU A 215 3.75 -12.03 12.53
N LYS A 216 3.51 -12.90 11.55
CA LYS A 216 4.09 -14.26 11.49
C LYS A 216 5.57 -14.17 11.15
N LEU A 217 6.37 -14.94 11.87
CA LEU A 217 7.74 -15.29 11.51
C LEU A 217 7.77 -16.71 10.95
N TYR A 218 8.87 -17.04 10.29
CA TYR A 218 9.15 -18.35 9.71
C TYR A 218 10.58 -18.80 10.06
N PRO A 219 10.87 -20.10 10.01
CA PRO A 219 12.23 -20.59 10.02
C PRO A 219 13.05 -20.00 8.86
N LYS A 220 14.34 -19.74 9.10
CA LYS A 220 15.26 -19.39 8.00
C LYS A 220 15.42 -20.60 7.07
N PRO A 221 15.33 -20.44 5.74
CA PRO A 221 15.66 -21.50 4.80
C PRO A 221 17.11 -21.95 5.01
N ALA A 222 17.34 -23.27 5.06
CA ALA A 222 18.69 -23.82 5.18
C ALA A 222 19.53 -23.53 3.92
N GLU A 223 18.89 -23.50 2.75
CA GLU A 223 19.50 -23.28 1.45
C GLU A 223 18.63 -22.37 0.58
N GLN A 224 19.26 -21.57 -0.30
CA GLN A 224 18.61 -20.72 -1.28
C GLN A 224 19.37 -20.77 -2.61
N GLY A 225 18.66 -20.75 -3.73
CA GLY A 225 19.25 -20.73 -5.07
C GLY A 225 18.45 -19.88 -6.03
N SER A 226 19.14 -19.21 -6.96
CA SER A 226 18.56 -18.31 -7.96
C SER A 226 19.10 -18.63 -9.36
N ALA A 227 18.24 -18.51 -10.38
CA ALA A 227 18.62 -18.64 -11.80
C ALA A 227 18.14 -17.39 -12.59
N LEU A 228 18.95 -16.88 -13.52
CA LEU A 228 18.67 -15.64 -14.28
C LEU A 228 18.24 -15.93 -15.72
N ALA A 229 17.26 -15.18 -16.25
CA ALA A 229 16.74 -15.36 -17.61
C ALA A 229 16.66 -14.09 -18.51
N GLN A 230 16.56 -12.85 -17.98
CA GLN A 230 16.09 -11.68 -18.79
C GLN A 230 17.08 -10.50 -19.03
N ALA A 231 18.16 -10.35 -18.27
CA ALA A 231 18.95 -9.10 -18.23
C ALA A 231 19.68 -8.69 -19.54
N ARG A 232 19.56 -9.47 -20.63
CA ARG A 232 20.32 -9.29 -21.88
C ARG A 232 19.52 -8.65 -23.03
N ASP A 233 18.24 -8.31 -22.83
CA ASP A 233 17.29 -8.08 -23.94
C ASP A 233 16.94 -6.59 -24.27
N GLY A 234 17.58 -5.60 -23.64
CA GLY A 234 17.41 -4.17 -23.99
C GLY A 234 16.16 -3.47 -23.41
N GLY A 235 15.68 -2.41 -24.08
CA GLY A 235 14.57 -1.56 -23.61
C GLY A 235 13.20 -2.24 -23.67
N ASN A 236 12.34 -1.97 -22.67
CA ASN A 236 11.05 -2.66 -22.49
C ASN A 236 9.93 -1.73 -21.99
N VAL A 237 8.70 -1.98 -22.46
CA VAL A 237 7.44 -1.47 -21.89
C VAL A 237 6.94 -2.48 -20.87
N LYS A 238 6.59 -2.04 -19.66
CA LYS A 238 6.41 -2.91 -18.50
C LYS A 238 4.96 -2.98 -18.04
N HIS A 239 4.50 -4.18 -17.70
CA HIS A 239 3.19 -4.39 -17.09
C HIS A 239 3.30 -5.29 -15.87
N ASP A 240 2.49 -5.00 -14.87
CA ASP A 240 2.33 -5.76 -13.64
C ASP A 240 0.85 -6.07 -13.47
N ILE A 241 0.46 -7.30 -13.81
CA ILE A 241 -0.94 -7.75 -13.90
C ILE A 241 -1.14 -9.04 -13.11
N SER A 242 -2.36 -9.33 -12.69
CA SER A 242 -2.68 -10.62 -12.06
C SER A 242 -3.96 -11.23 -12.62
N MET A 243 -4.02 -12.55 -12.67
CA MET A 243 -5.18 -13.32 -13.10
C MET A 243 -5.15 -14.72 -12.46
N PRO A 244 -6.26 -15.48 -12.48
CA PRO A 244 -6.23 -16.86 -12.02
C PRO A 244 -5.15 -17.66 -12.76
N VAL A 245 -4.35 -18.45 -12.03
CA VAL A 245 -3.23 -19.23 -12.61
C VAL A 245 -3.66 -20.10 -13.80
N SER A 246 -4.87 -20.65 -13.73
CA SER A 246 -5.48 -21.45 -14.81
C SER A 246 -5.75 -20.68 -16.11
N ARG A 247 -5.74 -19.33 -16.07
CA ARG A 247 -6.00 -18.45 -17.21
C ARG A 247 -4.75 -17.88 -17.84
N ILE A 248 -3.59 -18.00 -17.19
CA ILE A 248 -2.30 -17.53 -17.72
C ILE A 248 -2.01 -18.09 -19.12
N PRO A 249 -2.20 -19.40 -19.42
CA PRO A 249 -1.97 -19.91 -20.76
C PRO A 249 -2.83 -19.22 -21.84
N ALA A 250 -4.11 -18.98 -21.54
CA ALA A 250 -5.03 -18.31 -22.46
C ALA A 250 -4.68 -16.83 -22.64
N PHE A 251 -4.30 -16.14 -21.56
CA PHE A 251 -3.80 -14.77 -21.63
C PHE A 251 -2.54 -14.67 -22.50
N LEU A 252 -1.53 -15.52 -22.26
CA LEU A 252 -0.28 -15.49 -23.03
C LEU A 252 -0.53 -15.68 -24.53
N GLN A 253 -1.43 -16.59 -24.90
CA GLN A 253 -1.81 -16.79 -26.30
C GLN A 253 -2.52 -15.56 -26.89
N GLY A 254 -3.54 -15.05 -26.21
CA GLY A 254 -4.32 -13.90 -26.69
C GLY A 254 -3.50 -12.61 -26.78
N ALA A 255 -2.69 -12.33 -25.76
CA ALA A 255 -1.83 -11.16 -25.73
C ALA A 255 -0.71 -11.24 -26.78
N ALA A 256 -0.12 -12.42 -27.01
CA ALA A 256 0.89 -12.58 -28.06
C ALA A 256 0.29 -12.39 -29.46
N GLN A 257 -0.89 -12.94 -29.73
CA GLN A 257 -1.60 -12.75 -31.01
C GLN A 257 -1.93 -11.27 -31.25
N ALA A 258 -2.46 -10.59 -30.24
CA ALA A 258 -2.82 -9.18 -30.32
C ALA A 258 -1.59 -8.28 -30.51
N LEU A 259 -0.48 -8.56 -29.80
CA LEU A 259 0.78 -7.83 -29.99
C LEU A 259 1.37 -8.04 -31.39
N HIS A 260 1.34 -9.26 -31.91
CA HIS A 260 1.83 -9.54 -33.26
C HIS A 260 1.01 -8.81 -34.33
N ALA A 261 -0.31 -8.72 -34.15
CA ALA A 261 -1.18 -7.94 -35.03
C ALA A 261 -0.94 -6.42 -34.93
N LEU A 262 -0.52 -5.94 -33.75
CA LEU A 262 -0.17 -4.54 -33.51
C LEU A 262 1.14 -4.16 -34.22
N ASP A 263 2.20 -4.94 -34.03
CA ASP A 263 3.47 -4.81 -34.72
C ASP A 263 4.27 -6.13 -34.60
N PRO A 264 4.61 -6.81 -35.71
CA PRO A 264 5.37 -8.06 -35.70
C PRO A 264 6.76 -7.97 -35.07
N GLY A 265 7.32 -6.75 -34.94
CA GLY A 265 8.62 -6.51 -34.29
C GLY A 265 8.55 -6.41 -32.77
N LEU A 266 7.37 -6.50 -32.16
CA LEU A 266 7.19 -6.53 -30.70
C LEU A 266 7.32 -7.95 -30.18
N ARG A 267 8.07 -8.11 -29.09
CA ARG A 267 8.33 -9.41 -28.47
C ARG A 267 7.77 -9.44 -27.06
N PRO A 268 6.88 -10.38 -26.73
CA PRO A 268 6.44 -10.55 -25.36
C PRO A 268 7.55 -11.15 -24.51
N MET A 269 7.75 -10.57 -23.34
CA MET A 269 8.63 -11.06 -22.29
C MET A 269 7.80 -11.28 -21.04
N ALA A 270 7.26 -12.49 -20.91
CA ALA A 270 6.43 -12.87 -19.79
C ALA A 270 7.26 -13.61 -18.74
N PHE A 271 7.28 -13.08 -17.52
CA PHE A 271 7.85 -13.71 -16.34
C PHE A 271 7.05 -13.23 -15.13
N GLY A 272 7.28 -13.79 -13.95
CA GLY A 272 6.56 -13.36 -12.75
C GLY A 272 6.31 -14.51 -11.80
N HIS A 273 5.45 -14.26 -10.83
CA HIS A 273 5.14 -15.18 -9.76
C HIS A 273 4.02 -16.13 -10.19
N LEU A 274 4.36 -17.06 -11.10
CA LEU A 274 3.37 -17.92 -11.78
C LEU A 274 2.38 -18.60 -10.83
N GLY A 275 2.83 -19.01 -9.65
CA GLY A 275 1.99 -19.74 -8.71
C GLY A 275 0.99 -18.88 -7.91
N ASP A 276 1.13 -17.56 -7.87
CA ASP A 276 0.15 -16.66 -7.23
C ASP A 276 -0.67 -15.86 -8.26
N GLY A 277 -0.43 -16.08 -9.55
CA GLY A 277 -1.17 -15.46 -10.62
C GLY A 277 -0.67 -14.08 -11.02
N ASN A 278 0.38 -13.54 -10.37
CA ASN A 278 1.03 -12.31 -10.79
C ASN A 278 1.99 -12.57 -11.97
N LEU A 279 1.81 -11.78 -13.04
CA LEU A 279 2.58 -11.85 -14.26
C LEU A 279 3.13 -10.47 -14.64
N HIS A 280 4.45 -10.36 -14.72
CA HIS A 280 5.13 -9.27 -15.40
C HIS A 280 5.12 -9.55 -16.91
N TYR A 281 4.16 -8.97 -17.62
CA TYR A 281 4.02 -9.11 -19.07
C TYR A 281 4.66 -7.93 -19.79
N ASN A 282 5.99 -7.96 -19.91
CA ASN A 282 6.73 -6.89 -20.56
C ASN A 282 6.76 -7.07 -22.07
N VAL A 283 6.99 -5.99 -22.81
CA VAL A 283 7.14 -6.02 -24.26
C VAL A 283 8.47 -5.38 -24.63
N SER A 284 9.32 -6.11 -25.33
CA SER A 284 10.59 -5.63 -25.90
C SER A 284 10.47 -5.44 -27.42
N HIS A 285 11.44 -4.74 -28.00
CA HIS A 285 11.57 -4.60 -29.46
C HIS A 285 12.46 -5.71 -30.05
N ASP A 286 12.42 -5.92 -31.36
CA ASP A 286 13.46 -6.68 -32.09
C ASP A 286 14.86 -6.17 -31.69
N PRO A 287 15.79 -7.02 -31.19
CA PRO A 287 17.12 -6.59 -30.75
C PRO A 287 17.92 -5.84 -31.82
N THR A 288 17.60 -6.06 -33.10
CA THR A 288 18.24 -5.42 -34.26
C THR A 288 17.52 -4.14 -34.72
N GLY A 289 16.32 -3.88 -34.19
CA GLY A 289 15.48 -2.73 -34.52
C GLY A 289 15.63 -1.55 -33.56
N PRO A 290 15.17 -0.34 -33.95
CA PRO A 290 15.27 0.86 -33.13
C PRO A 290 14.27 0.83 -31.96
N VAL A 291 14.76 1.04 -30.73
CA VAL A 291 13.95 1.10 -29.51
C VAL A 291 12.81 2.13 -29.57
N ALA A 292 12.97 3.21 -30.35
CA ALA A 292 11.94 4.23 -30.54
C ALA A 292 10.61 3.66 -31.08
N ARG A 293 10.67 2.56 -31.85
CA ARG A 293 9.49 1.89 -32.41
C ARG A 293 8.63 1.21 -31.33
N LEU A 294 9.25 0.73 -30.26
CA LEU A 294 8.55 0.21 -29.09
C LEU A 294 7.79 1.33 -28.38
N PHE A 295 8.46 2.45 -28.09
CA PHE A 295 7.84 3.56 -27.35
C PHE A 295 6.79 4.32 -28.18
N ALA A 296 6.88 4.31 -29.51
CA ALA A 296 5.83 4.83 -30.38
C ALA A 296 4.49 4.06 -30.24
N ASN A 297 4.51 2.82 -29.73
CA ASN A 297 3.33 2.00 -29.51
C ASN A 297 2.93 1.89 -28.02
N GLU A 298 3.62 2.55 -27.10
CA GLU A 298 3.49 2.35 -25.65
C GLU A 298 2.03 2.40 -25.15
N ALA A 299 1.30 3.45 -25.49
CA ALA A 299 -0.11 3.60 -25.10
C ALA A 299 -0.99 2.45 -25.61
N ARG A 300 -0.80 2.02 -26.86
CA ARG A 300 -1.56 0.93 -27.48
C ARG A 300 -1.23 -0.42 -26.85
N ILE A 301 0.03 -0.61 -26.44
CA ILE A 301 0.49 -1.80 -25.74
C ILE A 301 -0.17 -1.87 -24.35
N HIS A 302 -0.20 -0.76 -23.60
CA HIS A 302 -0.86 -0.69 -22.29
C HIS A 302 -2.33 -1.09 -22.37
N ASP A 303 -3.08 -0.47 -23.28
CA ASP A 303 -4.52 -0.74 -23.45
C ASP A 303 -4.79 -2.20 -23.77
N LEU A 304 -3.99 -2.78 -24.68
CA LEU A 304 -4.09 -4.17 -25.08
C LEU A 304 -3.84 -5.13 -23.92
N VAL A 305 -2.75 -4.94 -23.18
CA VAL A 305 -2.36 -5.84 -22.08
C VAL A 305 -3.40 -5.79 -20.96
N HIS A 306 -3.88 -4.60 -20.60
CA HIS A 306 -4.91 -4.46 -19.58
C HIS A 306 -6.25 -5.06 -20.01
N ALA A 307 -6.67 -4.86 -21.26
CA ALA A 307 -7.91 -5.43 -21.78
C ALA A 307 -7.88 -6.97 -21.78
N GLN A 308 -6.75 -7.57 -22.17
CA GLN A 308 -6.55 -9.02 -22.15
C GLN A 308 -6.53 -9.58 -20.73
N ALA A 309 -5.85 -8.92 -19.78
CA ALA A 309 -5.84 -9.34 -18.39
C ALA A 309 -7.27 -9.31 -17.79
N HIS A 310 -8.02 -8.24 -18.09
CA HIS A 310 -9.39 -8.10 -17.62
C HIS A 310 -10.33 -9.17 -18.21
N ALA A 311 -10.22 -9.48 -19.51
CA ALA A 311 -11.01 -10.51 -20.18
C ALA A 311 -10.84 -11.92 -19.56
N GLN A 312 -9.74 -12.15 -18.85
CA GLN A 312 -9.46 -13.39 -18.13
C GLN A 312 -9.93 -13.40 -16.67
N GLY A 313 -10.66 -12.37 -16.23
CA GLY A 313 -11.07 -12.20 -14.83
C GLY A 313 -9.92 -11.73 -13.93
N GLY A 314 -8.91 -11.08 -14.51
CA GLY A 314 -7.77 -10.51 -13.81
C GLY A 314 -8.01 -9.12 -13.23
N SER A 315 -7.06 -8.65 -12.42
CA SER A 315 -7.08 -7.31 -11.81
C SER A 315 -6.17 -6.34 -12.56
N ILE A 316 -6.62 -5.08 -12.71
CA ILE A 316 -5.81 -3.96 -13.23
C ILE A 316 -4.87 -3.35 -12.16
N SER A 317 -4.93 -3.83 -10.93
CA SER A 317 -4.02 -3.44 -9.84
C SER A 317 -3.79 -4.66 -8.94
N ALA A 318 -2.66 -5.33 -9.12
CA ALA A 318 -2.31 -6.52 -8.32
C ALA A 318 -1.84 -6.12 -6.90
N GLU A 319 -0.91 -5.17 -6.81
CA GLU A 319 -0.23 -4.87 -5.54
C GLU A 319 -0.32 -3.41 -5.07
N HIS A 320 -0.48 -2.46 -5.99
CA HIS A 320 -0.30 -1.03 -5.68
C HIS A 320 -1.53 -0.32 -5.10
N GLY A 321 -2.67 -1.00 -4.97
CA GLY A 321 -3.93 -0.43 -4.46
C GLY A 321 -4.67 0.44 -5.48
N ILE A 322 -5.59 1.28 -4.98
CA ILE A 322 -6.47 2.17 -5.75
C ILE A 322 -6.03 3.64 -5.60
N GLY A 323 -5.81 4.09 -4.36
CA GLY A 323 -5.45 5.47 -4.02
C GLY A 323 -6.36 6.53 -4.67
N GLN A 324 -5.74 7.64 -5.10
CA GLN A 324 -6.37 8.68 -5.93
C GLN A 324 -6.42 8.26 -7.39
N VAL A 325 -5.35 7.61 -7.86
CA VAL A 325 -5.07 7.42 -9.28
C VAL A 325 -6.09 6.49 -9.95
N LYS A 326 -6.52 5.42 -9.27
CA LYS A 326 -7.45 4.43 -9.84
C LYS A 326 -8.87 4.53 -9.26
N ARG A 327 -9.15 5.51 -8.39
CA ARG A 327 -10.46 5.68 -7.74
C ARG A 327 -11.60 5.73 -8.75
N ASP A 328 -11.46 6.57 -9.77
CA ASP A 328 -12.53 6.78 -10.76
C ASP A 328 -12.62 5.64 -11.78
N ALA A 329 -11.57 4.82 -11.88
CA ALA A 329 -11.57 3.60 -12.68
C ALA A 329 -12.25 2.43 -11.94
N LEU A 330 -12.17 2.38 -10.60
CA LEU A 330 -12.67 1.28 -9.78
C LEU A 330 -14.11 0.84 -10.10
N PRO A 331 -15.09 1.73 -10.39
CA PRO A 331 -16.44 1.32 -10.74
C PRO A 331 -16.57 0.46 -12.00
N HIS A 332 -15.57 0.47 -12.89
CA HIS A 332 -15.54 -0.40 -14.07
C HIS A 332 -15.14 -1.85 -13.73
N PHE A 333 -14.50 -2.06 -12.58
CA PHE A 333 -13.90 -3.36 -12.20
C PHE A 333 -14.58 -4.01 -10.99
N LYS A 334 -15.56 -3.34 -10.37
CA LYS A 334 -16.28 -3.82 -9.21
C LYS A 334 -17.78 -3.76 -9.43
N SER A 335 -18.49 -4.76 -8.92
CA SER A 335 -19.94 -4.77 -9.02
C SER A 335 -20.56 -3.60 -8.23
N PRO A 336 -21.73 -3.08 -8.66
CA PRO A 336 -22.45 -2.05 -7.91
C PRO A 336 -22.69 -2.43 -6.44
N LEU A 337 -22.93 -3.71 -6.16
CA LEU A 337 -23.14 -4.22 -4.80
C LEU A 337 -21.85 -4.15 -3.96
N GLU A 338 -20.71 -4.60 -4.49
CA GLU A 338 -19.41 -4.48 -3.78
C GLU A 338 -19.12 -3.03 -3.41
N LEU A 339 -19.28 -2.10 -4.36
CA LEU A 339 -19.06 -0.67 -4.11
C LEU A 339 -20.03 -0.10 -3.07
N ALA A 340 -21.31 -0.51 -3.11
CA ALA A 340 -22.30 -0.10 -2.12
C ALA A 340 -21.94 -0.60 -0.71
N LEU A 341 -21.47 -1.85 -0.59
CA LEU A 341 -21.01 -2.41 0.68
C LEU A 341 -19.76 -1.70 1.20
N MET A 342 -18.77 -1.42 0.34
CA MET A 342 -17.58 -0.66 0.73
C MET A 342 -17.95 0.74 1.25
N ARG A 343 -18.87 1.45 0.57
CA ARG A 343 -19.38 2.75 1.05
C ARG A 343 -20.10 2.65 2.39
N ARG A 344 -20.90 1.60 2.64
CA ARG A 344 -21.56 1.38 3.93
C ARG A 344 -20.55 1.15 5.05
N VAL A 345 -19.49 0.37 4.80
CA VAL A 345 -18.41 0.18 5.78
C VAL A 345 -17.70 1.49 6.07
N LYS A 346 -17.33 2.25 5.02
CA LYS A 346 -16.72 3.58 5.18
C LYS A 346 -17.61 4.52 5.98
N GLN A 347 -18.89 4.62 5.65
CA GLN A 347 -19.84 5.48 6.36
C GLN A 347 -20.03 5.07 7.82
N ALA A 348 -19.96 3.77 8.13
CA ALA A 348 -20.10 3.27 9.50
C ALA A 348 -18.85 3.55 10.35
N LEU A 349 -17.65 3.47 9.76
CA LEU A 349 -16.38 3.63 10.48
C LEU A 349 -15.80 5.05 10.42
N ASP A 350 -16.27 5.90 9.51
CA ASP A 350 -15.89 7.31 9.39
C ASP A 350 -17.08 8.14 8.88
N PRO A 351 -18.08 8.42 9.73
CA PRO A 351 -19.33 9.05 9.32
C PRO A 351 -19.17 10.51 8.86
N LEU A 352 -18.06 11.17 9.21
CA LEU A 352 -17.75 12.53 8.79
C LEU A 352 -16.86 12.59 7.53
N ASN A 353 -16.45 11.43 7.01
CA ASN A 353 -15.55 11.30 5.86
C ASN A 353 -14.24 12.11 6.02
N LEU A 354 -13.63 12.05 7.21
CA LEU A 354 -12.38 12.76 7.50
C LEU A 354 -11.14 11.90 7.30
N MET A 355 -11.27 10.56 7.31
CA MET A 355 -10.16 9.63 7.14
C MET A 355 -9.83 9.42 5.66
N ASN A 356 -8.73 10.02 5.23
CA ASN A 356 -8.17 9.95 3.88
C ASN A 356 -9.22 10.11 2.77
N PRO A 357 -9.97 11.23 2.75
CA PRO A 357 -11.07 11.41 1.80
C PRO A 357 -10.59 11.46 0.36
N GLY A 358 -11.47 11.09 -0.56
CA GLY A 358 -11.19 11.07 -2.00
C GLY A 358 -10.21 9.99 -2.43
N LYS A 359 -9.91 9.01 -1.57
CA LYS A 359 -9.07 7.83 -1.86
C LYS A 359 -9.90 6.57 -1.82
N VAL A 360 -9.59 5.61 -2.69
CA VAL A 360 -10.28 4.31 -2.84
C VAL A 360 -11.74 4.45 -3.32
N LEU A 361 -12.57 5.18 -2.58
CA LEU A 361 -13.95 5.51 -2.90
C LEU A 361 -14.09 7.02 -3.13
N SER A 362 -15.05 7.40 -3.97
CA SER A 362 -15.49 8.78 -4.16
C SER A 362 -16.54 9.20 -3.16
#